data_AF-K2BP02-F1
#
_entry.id   AF-K2BP02-F1
#
_cell.length_a   1.000
_cell.length_b   1.000
_cell.length_c   1.000
_cell.angle_alpha   90.00
_cell.angle_beta   90.00
_cell.angle_gamma   90.00
#
_symmetry.space_group_name_H-M   'P 1'
#
loop_
_entity.id
_entity.type
_entity.pdbx_description
1 polymer ?
#
loop_
_entity_poly.entity_id
_entity_poly.type
_entity_poly.pdbx_seq_one_letter_code
_entity_poly.pdbx_strand_id
1 'polypeptide(L)'
;MIAIFKLDRNARGVTLIETMLAVIMLSLLFGSANNVLSYSRRETEKGFWIQQAITQLRNGTRAITDMLKKTSYPSTIIRYGSGEEKVISFKEKREYDISGRLRKMELNPSTAYDMHSISDGSMIRPNFSNQTVMYFPVCDPEKDFDSGYVPGNINWVELALRPSSHYSTSGLGTLYLIERQKTYDTRTDTARRAFGLTDEFDPGDTITREREIINDVNAIEVDSYEIDELRGIYVTQSGDRQEVTNKRILVSINISVSHPKDAKIWLGDQCSIINNVQLVKMAGGEYLELLEVLSASSARVKYNT
;
A
#
# COMPACT_ATOMS: atom_id res chain seq x y z
N MET A 1 3.07 92.43 -0.12
CA MET A 1 3.48 91.76 -1.37
C MET A 1 2.66 90.48 -1.46
N ILE A 2 1.54 90.50 -2.19
CA ILE A 2 0.59 89.38 -2.31
C ILE A 2 0.97 88.61 -3.57
N ALA A 3 1.38 87.35 -3.42
CA ALA A 3 1.68 86.48 -4.55
C ALA A 3 0.38 86.14 -5.28
N ILE A 4 0.24 86.64 -6.50
CA ILE A 4 -0.86 86.26 -7.40
C ILE A 4 -0.53 84.88 -7.96
N PHE A 5 -1.22 83.85 -7.47
CA PHE A 5 -1.21 82.53 -8.09
C PHE A 5 -1.84 82.64 -9.47
N LYS A 6 -1.03 82.47 -10.53
CA LYS A 6 -1.53 82.17 -11.87
C LYS A 6 -2.21 80.80 -11.81
N LEU A 7 -3.54 80.78 -11.75
CA LEU A 7 -4.32 79.59 -12.04
C LEU A 7 -4.29 79.39 -13.56
N ASP A 8 -3.59 78.36 -14.02
CA ASP A 8 -3.64 77.94 -15.42
C ASP A 8 -5.09 77.58 -15.79
N ARG A 9 -5.68 78.39 -16.67
CA ARG A 9 -7.05 78.23 -17.20
C ARG A 9 -7.20 77.09 -18.22
N ASN A 10 -6.34 76.07 -18.15
CA ASN A 10 -6.39 74.86 -18.97
C ASN A 10 -6.62 73.58 -18.15
N ALA A 11 -7.05 73.69 -16.89
CA ALA A 11 -7.63 72.56 -16.19
C ALA A 11 -9.05 72.33 -16.73
N ARG A 12 -9.20 71.47 -17.74
CA ARG A 12 -10.51 70.88 -18.08
C ARG A 12 -11.05 70.26 -16.79
N GLY A 13 -12.11 70.83 -16.24
CA GLY A 13 -12.71 70.35 -15.00
C GLY A 13 -13.22 68.92 -15.21
N VAL A 14 -12.70 67.99 -14.41
CA VAL A 14 -13.17 66.60 -14.40
C VAL A 14 -14.64 66.60 -14.02
N THR A 15 -15.50 66.12 -14.91
CA THR A 15 -16.94 66.08 -14.66
C THR A 15 -17.28 64.89 -13.76
N LEU A 16 -18.33 65.01 -12.93
CA LEU A 16 -18.82 63.89 -12.11
C LEU A 16 -19.09 62.64 -12.96
N ILE A 17 -19.61 62.83 -14.18
CA ILE A 17 -19.89 61.76 -15.14
C ILE A 17 -18.60 61.03 -15.56
N GLU A 18 -17.51 61.75 -15.84
CA GLU A 18 -16.21 61.14 -16.14
C GLU A 18 -15.68 60.32 -14.95
N THR A 19 -15.84 60.80 -13.71
CA THR A 19 -15.44 60.03 -12.52
C THR A 19 -16.29 58.76 -12.35
N MET A 20 -17.60 58.84 -12.58
CA MET A 20 -18.49 57.68 -12.49
C MET A 20 -18.16 56.64 -13.58
N LEU A 21 -17.92 57.08 -14.81
CA LEU A 21 -17.50 56.20 -15.90
C LEU A 21 -16.15 55.54 -15.61
N ALA A 22 -15.18 56.29 -15.06
CA ALA A 22 -13.90 55.75 -14.67
C ALA A 22 -14.05 54.67 -13.58
N VAL A 23 -14.86 54.92 -12.54
CA VAL A 23 -15.12 53.94 -11.47
C VAL A 23 -15.81 52.69 -12.00
N ILE A 24 -16.79 52.82 -12.90
CA ILE A 24 -17.47 51.67 -13.51
C ILE A 24 -16.50 50.85 -14.34
N MET A 25 -15.69 51.48 -15.20
CA MET A 25 -14.70 50.77 -16.01
C MET A 25 -13.63 50.10 -15.15
N LEU A 26 -13.17 50.77 -14.09
CA LEU A 26 -12.20 50.22 -13.15
C LEU A 26 -12.80 49.01 -12.40
N SER A 27 -14.07 49.08 -11.99
CA SER A 27 -14.77 48.00 -11.31
C SER A 27 -14.96 46.78 -12.21
N LEU A 28 -15.30 46.99 -13.49
CA LEU A 28 -15.39 45.91 -14.48
C LEU A 28 -14.04 45.28 -14.78
N LEU A 29 -12.97 46.08 -14.84
CA LEU A 29 -11.61 45.60 -15.02
C LEU A 29 -11.15 44.77 -13.81
N PHE A 30 -11.38 45.25 -12.57
CA PHE A 30 -11.03 44.48 -11.38
C PHE A 30 -11.89 43.23 -11.21
N GLY A 31 -13.19 43.30 -11.53
CA GLY A 31 -14.08 42.15 -11.48
C GLY A 31 -13.66 41.05 -12.47
N SER A 32 -13.39 41.42 -13.72
CA SER A 32 -12.90 40.47 -14.74
C SER A 32 -11.52 39.92 -14.39
N ALA A 33 -10.57 40.77 -13.97
CA ALA A 33 -9.23 40.34 -13.57
C ALA A 33 -9.27 39.37 -12.37
N ASN A 34 -10.11 39.64 -11.36
CA ASN A 34 -10.25 38.76 -10.20
C ASN A 34 -10.84 37.40 -10.58
N ASN A 35 -11.80 37.36 -11.51
CA ASN A 35 -12.35 36.10 -12.02
C ASN A 35 -11.31 35.27 -12.76
N VAL A 36 -10.52 35.90 -13.64
CA VAL A 36 -9.43 35.23 -14.37
C VAL A 36 -8.36 34.72 -13.40
N LEU A 37 -7.94 35.53 -12.42
CA LEU A 37 -6.97 35.12 -11.42
C LEU A 37 -7.48 33.98 -10.54
N SER A 38 -8.75 34.04 -10.12
CA SER A 38 -9.38 32.99 -9.32
C SER A 38 -9.48 31.67 -10.10
N TYR A 39 -9.84 31.74 -11.38
CA TYR A 39 -9.84 30.58 -12.26
C TYR A 39 -8.42 30.02 -12.45
N SER A 40 -7.44 30.89 -12.72
CA SER A 40 -6.03 30.50 -12.88
C SER A 40 -5.47 29.82 -11.63
N ARG A 41 -5.83 30.28 -10.42
CA ARG A 41 -5.43 29.65 -9.16
C ARG A 41 -5.99 28.24 -9.05
N ARG A 42 -7.28 28.05 -9.33
CA ARG A 42 -7.92 26.72 -9.29
C ARG A 42 -7.26 25.73 -10.25
N GLU A 43 -6.96 26.17 -11.48
CA GLU A 43 -6.28 25.31 -12.46
C GLU A 43 -4.83 25.01 -12.08
N THR A 44 -4.15 25.97 -11.43
CA THR A 44 -2.79 25.76 -10.91
C THR A 44 -2.77 24.79 -9.72
N GLU A 45 -3.76 24.89 -8.81
CA GLU A 45 -3.95 23.94 -7.70
C GLU A 45 -4.15 22.51 -8.22
N LYS A 46 -4.98 22.33 -9.26
CA LYS A 46 -5.14 21.03 -9.92
C LYS A 46 -3.83 20.52 -10.50
N GLY A 47 -3.08 21.39 -11.20
CA GLY A 47 -1.78 21.03 -11.77
C GLY A 47 -0.76 20.59 -10.70
N PHE A 48 -0.72 21.29 -9.57
CA PHE A 48 0.12 20.93 -8.43
C PHE A 48 -0.29 19.58 -7.84
N TRP A 49 -1.59 19.37 -7.63
CA TRP A 49 -2.13 18.09 -7.13
C TRP A 49 -1.75 16.93 -8.05
N ILE A 50 -1.91 17.08 -9.37
CA ILE A 50 -1.53 16.04 -10.35
C ILE A 50 -0.06 15.64 -10.21
N GLN A 51 0.84 16.61 -10.10
CA GLN A 51 2.28 16.34 -9.94
C GLN A 51 2.59 15.61 -8.63
N GLN A 52 1.95 16.03 -7.54
CA GLN A 52 2.08 15.36 -6.25
C GLN A 52 1.54 13.93 -6.31
N ALA A 53 0.34 13.73 -6.85
CA ALA A 53 -0.30 12.43 -7.01
C ALA A 53 0.56 11.45 -7.83
N ILE A 54 1.11 11.89 -8.97
CA ILE A 54 2.03 11.08 -9.79
C ILE A 54 3.27 10.65 -8.98
N THR A 55 3.85 11.59 -8.23
CA THR A 55 5.05 11.32 -7.44
C THR A 55 4.76 10.35 -6.30
N GLN A 56 3.64 10.52 -5.61
CA GLN A 56 3.20 9.62 -4.54
C GLN A 56 2.88 8.23 -5.07
N LEU A 57 2.12 8.12 -6.16
CA LEU A 57 1.80 6.85 -6.81
C LEU A 57 3.09 6.11 -7.18
N ARG A 58 4.00 6.73 -7.93
CA ARG A 58 5.24 6.10 -8.38
C ARG A 58 6.14 5.64 -7.23
N ASN A 59 6.31 6.48 -6.21
CA ASN A 59 7.12 6.12 -5.05
C ASN A 59 6.43 5.06 -4.19
N GLY A 60 5.10 5.07 -4.18
CA GLY A 60 4.30 4.17 -3.39
C GLY A 60 4.18 2.77 -3.95
N THR A 61 3.83 2.65 -5.22
CA THR A 61 3.86 1.37 -5.94
C THR A 61 5.25 0.76 -5.89
N ARG A 62 6.32 1.56 -6.02
CA ARG A 62 7.70 1.08 -5.83
C ARG A 62 7.97 0.58 -4.41
N ALA A 63 7.55 1.30 -3.38
CA ALA A 63 7.75 0.87 -2.00
C ALA A 63 7.01 -0.45 -1.69
N ILE A 64 5.76 -0.57 -2.14
CA ILE A 64 4.97 -1.80 -2.04
C ILE A 64 5.65 -2.93 -2.80
N THR A 65 6.12 -2.65 -4.02
CA THR A 65 6.84 -3.60 -4.88
C THR A 65 8.09 -4.13 -4.19
N ASP A 66 8.91 -3.24 -3.63
CA ASP A 66 10.16 -3.63 -3.00
C ASP A 66 9.94 -4.46 -1.73
N MET A 67 8.81 -4.29 -1.03
CA MET A 67 8.43 -5.13 0.11
C MET A 67 7.87 -6.48 -0.33
N LEU A 68 6.97 -6.51 -1.31
CA LEU A 68 6.41 -7.75 -1.86
C LEU A 68 7.48 -8.66 -2.48
N LYS A 69 8.55 -8.08 -3.04
CA LYS A 69 9.70 -8.86 -3.53
C LYS A 69 10.50 -9.52 -2.41
N LYS A 70 10.48 -8.94 -1.21
CA LYS A 70 11.20 -9.46 -0.03
C LYS A 70 10.38 -10.46 0.77
N THR A 71 9.09 -10.61 0.45
CA THR A 71 8.22 -11.56 1.14
C THR A 71 8.83 -12.95 1.13
N SER A 72 8.89 -13.56 2.30
CA SER A 72 9.56 -14.84 2.50
C SER A 72 8.96 -15.57 3.69
N TYR A 73 9.01 -16.89 3.65
CA TYR A 73 8.65 -17.71 4.81
C TYR A 73 9.74 -17.66 5.88
N PRO A 74 9.38 -17.76 7.18
CA PRO A 74 10.35 -17.97 8.25
C PRO A 74 11.21 -19.20 7.97
N SER A 75 12.49 -19.11 8.27
CA SER A 75 13.41 -20.24 8.13
C SER A 75 14.47 -20.26 9.22
N THR A 76 15.03 -21.44 9.46
CA THR A 76 16.13 -21.69 10.38
C THR A 76 17.28 -22.29 9.60
N ILE A 77 18.46 -21.68 9.73
CA ILE A 77 19.71 -22.14 9.15
C ILE A 77 20.56 -22.70 10.28
N ILE A 78 20.86 -23.99 10.21
CA ILE A 78 21.70 -24.69 11.18
C ILE A 78 23.02 -25.02 10.50
N ARG A 79 24.15 -24.65 11.10
CA ARG A 79 25.47 -25.06 10.62
C ARG A 79 26.17 -25.86 11.70
N TYR A 80 26.48 -27.12 11.38
CA TYR A 80 27.22 -28.02 12.27
C TYR A 80 28.73 -27.82 12.10
N GLY A 81 29.51 -28.11 13.14
CA GLY A 81 30.97 -28.00 13.13
C GLY A 81 31.69 -28.91 12.15
N SER A 82 30.98 -29.91 11.60
CA SER A 82 31.43 -30.73 10.47
C SER A 82 31.39 -30.00 9.12
N GLY A 83 30.83 -28.78 9.07
CA GLY A 83 30.65 -27.99 7.84
C GLY A 83 29.32 -28.23 7.12
N GLU A 84 28.47 -29.11 7.62
CA GLU A 84 27.13 -29.35 7.07
C GLU A 84 26.16 -28.22 7.43
N GLU A 85 25.41 -27.74 6.44
CA GLU A 85 24.39 -26.69 6.61
C GLU A 85 23.00 -27.24 6.28
N LYS A 86 22.06 -27.09 7.21
CA LYS A 86 20.68 -27.52 7.07
C LYS A 86 19.76 -26.31 7.15
N VAL A 87 18.96 -26.11 6.10
CA VAL A 87 17.93 -25.07 6.05
C VAL A 87 16.57 -25.70 6.22
N ILE A 88 15.82 -25.24 7.21
CA ILE A 88 14.44 -25.67 7.48
C ILE A 88 13.55 -24.44 7.30
N SER A 89 12.59 -24.49 6.37
CA SER A 89 11.63 -23.41 6.17
C SER A 89 10.28 -23.76 6.80
N PHE A 90 9.45 -22.75 7.06
CA PHE A 90 8.11 -22.95 7.57
C PHE A 90 7.24 -23.79 6.62
N LYS A 91 7.28 -23.50 5.31
CA LYS A 91 6.39 -24.13 4.32
C LYS A 91 6.89 -25.47 3.81
N GLU A 92 8.21 -25.65 3.71
CA GLU A 92 8.82 -26.88 3.21
C GLU A 92 9.93 -27.40 4.13
N LYS A 93 9.90 -28.71 4.36
CA LYS A 93 10.97 -29.47 5.00
C LYS A 93 11.50 -30.52 4.04
N ARG A 94 12.82 -30.50 3.80
CA ARG A 94 13.51 -31.42 2.89
C ARG A 94 14.48 -32.31 3.67
N GLU A 95 14.47 -33.60 3.37
CA GLU A 95 15.40 -34.57 3.93
C GLU A 95 16.19 -35.25 2.81
N TYR A 96 17.51 -35.10 2.88
CA TYR A 96 18.47 -35.67 1.93
C TYR A 96 19.18 -36.87 2.55
N ASP A 97 19.55 -37.85 1.72
CA ASP A 97 20.46 -38.91 2.14
C ASP A 97 21.93 -38.47 2.06
N ILE A 98 22.83 -39.32 2.55
CA ILE A 98 24.29 -39.11 2.56
C ILE A 98 24.86 -38.95 1.13
N SER A 99 24.13 -39.41 0.10
CA SER A 99 24.49 -39.25 -1.31
C SER A 99 23.93 -37.97 -1.95
N GLY A 100 23.23 -37.13 -1.17
CA GLY A 100 22.61 -35.89 -1.63
C GLY A 100 21.26 -36.07 -2.33
N ARG A 101 20.66 -37.27 -2.30
CA ARG A 101 19.35 -37.52 -2.92
C ARG A 101 18.21 -37.14 -1.99
N LEU A 102 17.21 -36.43 -2.52
CA LEU A 102 16.00 -36.07 -1.78
C LEU A 102 15.15 -37.32 -1.50
N ARG A 103 14.97 -37.65 -0.23
CA ARG A 103 14.21 -38.84 0.24
C ARG A 103 12.83 -38.50 0.74
N LYS A 104 12.65 -37.31 1.28
CA LYS A 104 11.38 -36.85 1.82
C LYS A 104 11.23 -35.36 1.62
N MET A 105 10.05 -34.96 1.19
CA MET A 105 9.64 -33.58 1.11
C MET A 105 8.27 -33.45 1.77
N GLU A 106 8.21 -32.71 2.87
CA GLU A 106 6.97 -32.41 3.59
C GLU A 106 6.60 -30.94 3.36
N LEU A 107 5.35 -30.70 3.01
CA LEU A 107 4.77 -29.36 2.93
C LEU A 107 3.90 -29.10 4.16
N ASN A 108 4.03 -27.91 4.75
CA ASN A 108 3.18 -27.48 5.84
C ASN A 108 1.84 -26.97 5.28
N PRO A 109 0.69 -27.56 5.70
CA PRO A 109 -0.63 -27.08 5.25
C PRO A 109 -1.05 -25.78 5.92
N SER A 110 -0.36 -25.32 6.97
CA SER A 110 -0.70 -24.09 7.68
C SER A 110 -0.58 -22.85 6.78
N THR A 111 -1.52 -21.92 7.00
CA THR A 111 -1.62 -20.62 6.32
C THR A 111 -1.05 -19.47 7.15
N ALA A 112 -0.57 -19.72 8.37
CA ALA A 112 -0.19 -18.69 9.34
C ALA A 112 0.77 -17.62 8.78
N TYR A 113 1.72 -18.01 7.93
CA TYR A 113 2.71 -17.13 7.28
C TYR A 113 2.51 -16.98 5.77
N ASP A 114 1.32 -17.29 5.27
CA ASP A 114 0.97 -16.98 3.88
C ASP A 114 0.61 -15.49 3.75
N MET A 115 0.66 -14.95 2.52
CA MET A 115 0.15 -13.61 2.26
C MET A 115 -1.36 -13.61 2.36
N HIS A 116 -1.95 -12.51 2.82
CA HIS A 116 -3.39 -12.39 2.94
C HIS A 116 -3.89 -11.12 2.25
N SER A 117 -4.99 -11.22 1.49
CA SER A 117 -5.60 -10.10 0.76
C SER A 117 -7.12 -10.12 0.87
N ILE A 118 -7.75 -8.95 0.98
CA ILE A 118 -9.22 -8.79 1.06
C ILE A 118 -9.95 -9.13 -0.24
N SER A 119 -9.32 -8.97 -1.41
CA SER A 119 -9.99 -9.23 -2.69
C SER A 119 -9.11 -9.90 -3.73
N ASP A 120 -9.81 -10.52 -4.68
CA ASP A 120 -9.28 -11.04 -5.95
C ASP A 120 -10.12 -10.43 -7.08
N GLY A 121 -9.75 -9.20 -7.48
CA GLY A 121 -10.39 -8.45 -8.56
C GLY A 121 -11.63 -7.62 -8.21
N SER A 122 -11.91 -7.40 -6.91
CA SER A 122 -12.91 -6.41 -6.49
C SER A 122 -12.24 -5.13 -5.99
N MET A 123 -12.83 -3.99 -6.36
CA MET A 123 -12.36 -2.66 -5.95
C MET A 123 -12.62 -2.45 -4.46
N ILE A 124 -11.55 -2.39 -3.68
CA ILE A 124 -11.53 -1.97 -2.28
C ILE A 124 -11.58 -0.44 -2.27
N ARG A 125 -12.59 0.11 -1.60
CA ARG A 125 -12.81 1.56 -1.54
C ARG A 125 -12.71 2.03 -0.10
N PRO A 126 -12.19 3.26 0.13
CA PRO A 126 -12.06 3.76 1.48
C PRO A 126 -13.43 3.87 2.15
N ASN A 127 -13.47 3.50 3.43
CA ASN A 127 -14.66 3.55 4.27
C ASN A 127 -14.38 4.42 5.51
N PHE A 128 -15.34 4.51 6.43
CA PHE A 128 -15.21 5.30 7.67
C PHE A 128 -14.27 4.68 8.74
N SER A 129 -13.71 3.51 8.48
CA SER A 129 -12.88 2.72 9.39
C SER A 129 -11.52 2.40 8.76
N ASN A 130 -10.58 1.89 9.55
CA ASN A 130 -9.33 1.40 8.98
C ASN A 130 -9.56 0.02 8.37
N GLN A 131 -9.08 -0.20 7.15
CA GLN A 131 -9.16 -1.48 6.45
C GLN A 131 -7.77 -1.99 6.10
N THR A 132 -7.47 -3.23 6.44
CA THR A 132 -6.23 -3.89 6.02
C THR A 132 -6.42 -4.50 4.63
N VAL A 133 -5.87 -3.86 3.60
CA VAL A 133 -5.99 -4.31 2.20
C VAL A 133 -5.29 -5.66 2.00
N MET A 134 -4.07 -5.75 2.51
CA MET A 134 -3.19 -6.91 2.37
C MET A 134 -2.17 -6.92 3.50
N TYR A 135 -1.75 -8.09 3.94
CA TYR A 135 -0.56 -8.24 4.78
C TYR A 135 0.28 -9.45 4.36
N PHE A 136 1.58 -9.37 4.59
CA PHE A 136 2.52 -10.44 4.24
C PHE A 136 3.78 -10.39 5.11
N PRO A 137 4.45 -11.54 5.32
CA PRO A 137 5.66 -11.60 6.13
C PRO A 137 6.93 -11.38 5.28
N VAL A 138 7.85 -10.58 5.82
CA VAL A 138 9.24 -10.46 5.35
C VAL A 138 10.13 -11.00 6.44
N CYS A 139 10.77 -12.15 6.20
CA CYS A 139 11.49 -12.88 7.23
C CYS A 139 13.01 -12.85 7.02
N ASP A 140 13.72 -12.59 8.12
CA ASP A 140 15.14 -12.88 8.26
C ASP A 140 15.33 -14.22 8.97
N PRO A 141 16.17 -15.12 8.45
CA PRO A 141 16.32 -16.47 8.99
C PRO A 141 16.94 -16.46 10.38
N GLU A 142 16.46 -17.35 11.24
CA GLU A 142 17.15 -17.75 12.46
C GLU A 142 18.44 -18.48 12.10
N LYS A 143 19.53 -18.18 12.81
CA LYS A 143 20.85 -18.77 12.56
C LYS A 143 21.35 -19.45 13.83
N ASP A 144 21.45 -20.77 13.77
CA ASP A 144 21.96 -21.62 14.84
C ASP A 144 23.32 -22.15 14.41
N PHE A 145 24.37 -21.40 14.74
CA PHE A 145 25.74 -21.74 14.40
C PHE A 145 26.52 -22.12 15.65
N ASP A 146 27.51 -23.00 15.49
CA ASP A 146 28.45 -23.34 16.58
C ASP A 146 29.16 -22.10 17.17
N SER A 147 29.35 -21.04 16.38
CA SER A 147 29.96 -19.78 16.80
C SER A 147 29.02 -18.82 17.54
N GLY A 148 27.72 -19.11 17.57
CA GLY A 148 26.73 -18.28 18.23
C GLY A 148 25.33 -18.38 17.62
N TYR A 149 24.36 -18.05 18.45
CA TYR A 149 22.94 -18.06 18.10
C TYR A 149 22.45 -16.65 17.71
N VAL A 150 21.71 -16.55 16.61
CA VAL A 150 21.01 -15.33 16.20
C VAL A 150 19.52 -15.67 16.00
N PRO A 151 18.60 -15.05 16.76
CA PRO A 151 17.16 -15.28 16.58
C PRO A 151 16.71 -14.80 15.21
N GLY A 152 15.67 -15.45 14.68
CA GLY A 152 15.04 -15.01 13.44
C GLY A 152 14.12 -13.82 13.66
N ASN A 153 13.84 -13.06 12.60
CA ASN A 153 12.92 -11.93 12.65
C ASN A 153 11.82 -12.10 11.60
N ILE A 154 10.59 -11.81 11.98
CA ILE A 154 9.45 -11.67 11.08
C ILE A 154 9.07 -10.19 11.11
N ASN A 155 9.11 -9.55 9.96
CA ASN A 155 8.53 -8.23 9.76
C ASN A 155 7.22 -8.38 9.00
N TRP A 156 6.10 -8.22 9.70
CA TRP A 156 4.78 -8.19 9.09
C TRP A 156 4.57 -6.84 8.43
N VAL A 157 4.42 -6.87 7.11
CA VAL A 157 4.10 -5.69 6.32
C VAL A 157 2.61 -5.68 6.07
N GLU A 158 1.94 -4.65 6.57
CA GLU A 158 0.51 -4.43 6.45
C GLU A 158 0.28 -3.21 5.54
N LEU A 159 -0.52 -3.41 4.50
CA LEU A 159 -1.03 -2.35 3.64
C LEU A 159 -2.42 -1.95 4.15
N ALA A 160 -2.52 -0.77 4.77
CA ALA A 160 -3.75 -0.31 5.41
C ALA A 160 -4.33 0.91 4.69
N LEU A 161 -5.59 0.83 4.29
CA LEU A 161 -6.36 1.95 3.75
C LEU A 161 -7.16 2.58 4.89
N ARG A 162 -6.93 3.87 5.14
CA ARG A 162 -7.61 4.63 6.19
C ARG A 162 -8.40 5.79 5.58
N PRO A 163 -9.50 6.25 6.18
CA PRO A 163 -10.15 7.49 5.75
C PRO A 163 -9.18 8.66 5.88
N SER A 164 -9.17 9.55 4.88
CA SER A 164 -8.45 10.81 5.01
C SER A 164 -9.11 11.70 6.08
N SER A 165 -8.38 12.71 6.58
CA SER A 165 -8.91 13.71 7.52
C SER A 165 -10.15 14.45 6.99
N HIS A 166 -10.33 14.49 5.67
CA HIS A 166 -11.44 15.13 4.98
C HIS A 166 -12.39 14.13 4.31
N TYR A 167 -12.36 12.84 4.72
CA TYR A 167 -13.18 11.78 4.14
C TYR A 167 -14.67 12.14 4.12
N SER A 168 -15.18 12.81 5.16
CA SER A 168 -16.58 13.25 5.22
C SER A 168 -17.00 14.25 4.14
N THR A 169 -16.05 14.78 3.37
CA THR A 169 -16.28 15.73 2.28
C THR A 169 -15.89 15.16 0.91
N SER A 170 -14.76 14.44 0.84
CA SER A 170 -14.21 13.93 -0.42
C SER A 170 -14.53 12.46 -0.69
N GLY A 171 -14.79 11.65 0.35
CA GLY A 171 -14.91 10.20 0.24
C GLY A 171 -13.59 9.48 -0.05
N LEU A 172 -12.44 10.15 0.12
CA LEU A 172 -11.12 9.60 -0.24
C LEU A 172 -10.30 9.15 0.95
N GLY A 173 -9.51 8.11 0.75
CA GLY A 173 -8.63 7.51 1.75
C GLY A 173 -7.17 7.90 1.60
N THR A 174 -6.38 7.43 2.56
CA THR A 174 -4.93 7.48 2.55
C THR A 174 -4.39 6.07 2.78
N LEU A 175 -3.42 5.68 1.98
CA LEU A 175 -2.77 4.38 2.05
C LEU A 175 -1.51 4.45 2.91
N TYR A 176 -1.45 3.57 3.90
CA TYR A 176 -0.35 3.42 4.83
C TYR A 176 0.33 2.07 4.64
N LEU A 177 1.64 2.06 4.82
CA LEU A 177 2.44 0.85 4.99
C LEU A 177 2.90 0.80 6.43
N ILE A 178 2.50 -0.25 7.12
CA ILE A 178 2.73 -0.46 8.53
C ILE A 178 3.61 -1.71 8.65
N GLU A 179 4.70 -1.60 9.39
CA GLU A 179 5.64 -2.67 9.64
C GLU A 179 5.59 -3.03 11.13
N ARG A 180 5.42 -4.32 11.42
CA ARG A 180 5.37 -4.87 12.78
C ARG A 180 6.40 -5.99 12.88
N GLN A 181 7.41 -5.77 13.69
CA GLN A 181 8.50 -6.72 13.85
C GLN A 181 8.31 -7.61 15.07
N LYS A 182 8.48 -8.92 14.86
CA LYS A 182 8.50 -9.94 15.91
C LYS A 182 9.72 -10.83 15.75
N THR A 183 10.42 -11.11 16.85
CA THR A 183 11.52 -12.09 16.88
C THR A 183 10.98 -13.49 17.15
N TYR A 184 11.57 -14.51 16.52
CA TYR A 184 11.24 -15.91 16.80
C TYR A 184 12.49 -16.73 17.14
N ASP A 185 12.32 -17.70 18.04
CA ASP A 185 13.35 -18.64 18.49
C ASP A 185 12.77 -20.05 18.46
N THR A 186 13.40 -20.95 17.70
CA THR A 186 12.90 -22.31 17.50
C THR A 186 13.78 -23.36 18.19
N ARG A 187 14.70 -22.96 19.07
CA ARG A 187 15.58 -23.89 19.80
C ARG A 187 14.85 -24.87 20.72
N THR A 188 13.62 -24.54 21.12
CA THR A 188 12.79 -25.41 21.98
C THR A 188 12.27 -26.65 21.24
N ASP A 189 11.98 -26.55 19.94
CA ASP A 189 11.56 -27.67 19.09
C ASP A 189 12.64 -27.95 18.04
N THR A 190 13.67 -28.69 18.46
CA THR A 190 14.82 -29.02 17.59
C THR A 190 14.44 -29.90 16.39
N ALA A 191 13.31 -30.60 16.45
CA ALA A 191 12.86 -31.52 15.41
C ALA A 191 12.11 -30.83 14.27
N ARG A 192 11.31 -29.80 14.60
CA ARG A 192 10.51 -29.06 13.60
C ARG A 192 11.07 -27.66 13.31
N ARG A 193 11.76 -27.00 14.24
CA ARG A 193 12.35 -25.66 14.06
C ARG A 193 11.33 -24.68 13.44
N ALA A 194 11.70 -23.90 12.42
CA ALA A 194 10.78 -23.02 11.71
C ALA A 194 9.52 -23.72 11.13
N PHE A 195 9.58 -25.02 10.83
CA PHE A 195 8.41 -25.78 10.36
C PHE A 195 7.34 -25.97 11.44
N GLY A 196 7.72 -25.84 12.72
CA GLY A 196 6.82 -25.99 13.88
C GLY A 196 6.23 -24.67 14.38
N LEU A 197 6.54 -23.53 13.74
CA LEU A 197 5.98 -22.24 14.13
C LEU A 197 4.46 -22.23 13.93
N THR A 198 3.74 -21.55 14.82
CA THR A 198 2.28 -21.46 14.80
C THR A 198 1.76 -20.05 15.01
N ASP A 199 2.67 -19.07 15.15
CA ASP A 199 2.23 -17.69 15.34
C ASP A 199 1.60 -17.15 14.06
N GLU A 200 0.53 -16.39 14.22
CA GLU A 200 -0.17 -15.70 13.15
C GLU A 200 0.05 -14.19 13.23
N PHE A 201 -0.35 -13.48 12.18
CA PHE A 201 -0.37 -12.03 12.18
C PHE A 201 -1.39 -11.51 13.21
N ASP A 202 -0.93 -10.68 14.14
CA ASP A 202 -1.80 -9.96 15.08
C ASP A 202 -1.80 -8.45 14.78
N PRO A 203 -2.94 -7.85 14.39
CA PRO A 203 -3.07 -6.40 14.23
C PRO A 203 -2.76 -5.60 15.50
N GLY A 204 -2.82 -6.23 16.67
CA GLY A 204 -2.48 -5.68 17.97
C GLY A 204 -0.98 -5.60 18.26
N ASP A 205 -0.13 -6.25 17.46
CA ASP A 205 1.32 -6.23 17.65
C ASP A 205 1.88 -4.80 17.55
N THR A 206 2.94 -4.50 18.29
CA THR A 206 3.52 -3.15 18.32
C THR A 206 4.01 -2.71 16.94
N ILE A 207 3.56 -1.53 16.50
CA ILE A 207 4.00 -0.93 15.24
C ILE A 207 5.46 -0.49 15.38
N THR A 208 6.34 -1.07 14.56
CA THR A 208 7.75 -0.71 14.50
C THR A 208 7.96 0.51 13.60
N ARG A 209 7.22 0.57 12.48
CA ARG A 209 7.28 1.68 11.55
C ARG A 209 5.93 1.88 10.87
N GLU A 210 5.58 3.13 10.68
CA GLU A 210 4.40 3.52 9.92
C GLU A 210 4.80 4.57 8.89
N ARG A 211 4.34 4.40 7.65
CA ARG A 211 4.60 5.33 6.57
C ARG A 211 3.35 5.59 5.77
N GLU A 212 2.98 6.85 5.66
CA GLU A 212 2.03 7.32 4.66
C GLU A 212 2.66 7.24 3.26
N ILE A 213 1.96 6.61 2.33
CA ILE A 213 2.49 6.38 0.99
C ILE A 213 1.73 7.17 -0.08
N ILE A 214 0.40 7.08 -0.09
CA ILE A 214 -0.44 7.67 -1.14
C ILE A 214 -1.66 8.33 -0.50
N ASN A 215 -1.92 9.58 -0.84
CA ASN A 215 -3.13 10.31 -0.44
C ASN A 215 -4.19 10.29 -1.54
N ASP A 216 -5.40 10.72 -1.17
CA ASP A 216 -6.53 10.89 -2.08
C ASP A 216 -6.90 9.61 -2.85
N VAL A 217 -6.72 8.46 -2.18
CA VAL A 217 -7.00 7.14 -2.73
C VAL A 217 -8.50 6.96 -2.87
N ASN A 218 -8.93 6.60 -4.07
CA ASN A 218 -10.32 6.36 -4.41
C ASN A 218 -10.66 4.87 -4.40
N ALA A 219 -9.79 4.04 -4.98
CA ALA A 219 -9.96 2.59 -4.98
C ALA A 219 -8.62 1.87 -5.12
N ILE A 220 -8.53 0.68 -4.55
CA ILE A 220 -7.43 -0.26 -4.69
C ILE A 220 -8.01 -1.58 -5.20
N GLU A 221 -7.37 -2.18 -6.19
CA GLU A 221 -7.73 -3.49 -6.73
C GLU A 221 -6.52 -4.41 -6.60
N VAL A 222 -6.76 -5.60 -6.05
CA VAL A 222 -5.73 -6.64 -5.89
C VAL A 222 -6.18 -7.84 -6.70
N ASP A 223 -5.41 -8.17 -7.73
CA ASP A 223 -5.61 -9.34 -8.58
C ASP A 223 -4.54 -10.38 -8.27
N SER A 224 -4.93 -11.65 -8.28
CA SER A 224 -4.01 -12.76 -8.10
C SER A 224 -4.16 -13.80 -9.22
N TYR A 225 -3.02 -14.26 -9.75
CA TYR A 225 -2.98 -15.34 -10.73
C TYR A 225 -2.05 -16.44 -10.23
N GLU A 226 -2.57 -17.64 -10.08
CA GLU A 226 -1.83 -18.79 -9.57
C GLU A 226 -1.43 -19.74 -10.72
N ILE A 227 -0.20 -20.22 -10.69
CA ILE A 227 0.31 -21.26 -11.58
C ILE A 227 0.95 -22.35 -10.73
N ASP A 228 0.60 -23.61 -10.99
CA ASP A 228 1.26 -24.75 -10.35
C ASP A 228 2.66 -24.96 -10.96
N GLU A 229 3.68 -24.96 -10.11
CA GLU A 229 5.07 -25.19 -10.48
C GLU A 229 5.57 -26.48 -9.83
N LEU A 230 6.30 -27.30 -10.59
CA LEU A 230 6.95 -28.49 -10.05
C LEU A 230 8.10 -28.06 -9.12
N ARG A 231 7.93 -28.29 -7.81
CA ARG A 231 8.88 -27.88 -6.77
C ARG A 231 10.00 -28.91 -6.59
N GLY A 232 9.68 -30.19 -6.75
CA GLY A 232 10.65 -31.27 -6.64
C GLY A 232 10.05 -32.64 -6.92
N ILE A 233 10.94 -33.60 -7.18
CA ILE A 233 10.61 -35.02 -7.28
C ILE A 233 11.47 -35.72 -6.24
N TYR A 234 10.84 -36.47 -5.35
CA TYR A 234 11.56 -37.29 -4.37
C TYR A 234 11.32 -38.77 -4.62
N VAL A 235 12.31 -39.59 -4.26
CA VAL A 235 12.26 -41.03 -4.45
C VAL A 235 12.27 -41.71 -3.08
N THR A 236 11.18 -42.40 -2.78
CA THR A 236 11.01 -43.14 -1.53
C THR A 236 12.00 -44.31 -1.44
N GLN A 237 12.14 -44.92 -0.25
CA GLN A 237 12.99 -46.10 -0.06
C GLN A 237 12.48 -47.34 -0.84
N SER A 238 11.18 -47.39 -1.16
CA SER A 238 10.58 -48.42 -2.04
C SER A 238 10.85 -48.17 -3.53
N GLY A 239 11.44 -47.04 -3.90
CA GLY A 239 11.74 -46.68 -5.29
C GLY A 239 10.61 -45.90 -6.00
N ASP A 240 9.51 -45.62 -5.31
CA ASP A 240 8.40 -44.84 -5.86
C ASP A 240 8.79 -43.38 -6.00
N ARG A 241 8.49 -42.81 -7.17
CA ARG A 241 8.69 -41.39 -7.47
C ARG A 241 7.44 -40.63 -7.09
N GLN A 242 7.59 -39.57 -6.29
CA GLN A 242 6.52 -38.65 -5.97
C GLN A 242 6.90 -37.24 -6.39
N GLU A 243 6.00 -36.60 -7.13
CA GLU A 243 6.11 -35.22 -7.55
C GLU A 243 5.43 -34.32 -6.53
N VAL A 244 6.10 -33.26 -6.14
CA VAL A 244 5.56 -32.23 -5.24
C VAL A 244 5.47 -30.94 -6.03
N THR A 245 4.25 -30.47 -6.26
CA THR A 245 3.98 -29.17 -6.88
C THR A 245 3.75 -28.13 -5.79
N ASN A 246 4.08 -26.87 -6.10
CA ASN A 246 3.75 -25.72 -5.28
C ASN A 246 3.20 -24.61 -6.16
N LYS A 247 2.34 -23.77 -5.61
CA LYS A 247 1.76 -22.63 -6.31
C LYS A 247 2.75 -21.48 -6.35
N ARG A 248 2.91 -20.90 -7.53
CA ARG A 248 3.58 -19.63 -7.77
C ARG A 248 2.53 -18.60 -8.15
N ILE A 249 2.57 -17.44 -7.50
CA ILE A 249 1.46 -16.49 -7.57
C ILE A 249 1.95 -15.15 -8.11
N LEU A 250 1.32 -14.65 -9.17
CA LEU A 250 1.45 -13.26 -9.60
C LEU A 250 0.43 -12.44 -8.84
N VAL A 251 0.91 -11.54 -7.99
CA VAL A 251 0.08 -10.54 -7.31
C VAL A 251 0.20 -9.23 -8.08
N SER A 252 -0.93 -8.64 -8.42
CA SER A 252 -1.03 -7.36 -9.11
C SER A 252 -1.88 -6.42 -8.27
N ILE A 253 -1.35 -5.23 -7.97
CA ILE A 253 -2.04 -4.21 -7.19
C ILE A 253 -2.18 -2.97 -8.06
N ASN A 254 -3.41 -2.54 -8.28
CA ASN A 254 -3.76 -1.31 -8.97
C ASN A 254 -4.30 -0.31 -7.95
N ILE A 255 -3.72 0.90 -7.92
CA ILE A 255 -4.09 1.95 -6.98
C ILE A 255 -4.57 3.14 -7.78
N SER A 256 -5.79 3.60 -7.49
CA SER A 256 -6.38 4.78 -8.12
C SER A 256 -6.58 5.90 -7.10
N VAL A 257 -6.26 7.12 -7.53
CA VAL A 257 -6.44 8.37 -6.78
C VAL A 257 -7.32 9.31 -7.57
N SER A 258 -8.07 10.17 -6.89
CA SER A 258 -8.92 11.17 -7.54
C SER A 258 -8.78 12.54 -6.88
N HIS A 259 -8.99 13.61 -7.65
CA HIS A 259 -8.83 14.95 -7.12
C HIS A 259 -9.95 15.25 -6.10
N PRO A 260 -9.64 15.71 -4.88
CA PRO A 260 -10.60 15.79 -3.77
C PRO A 260 -11.80 16.72 -4.02
N LYS A 261 -11.66 17.69 -4.94
CA LYS A 261 -12.74 18.61 -5.33
C LYS A 261 -13.28 18.37 -6.75
N ASP A 262 -12.60 17.56 -7.55
CA ASP A 262 -12.93 17.37 -8.98
C ASP A 262 -12.81 15.89 -9.34
N ALA A 263 -13.87 15.14 -9.02
CA ALA A 263 -13.91 13.68 -9.18
C ALA A 263 -13.73 13.20 -10.65
N LYS A 264 -13.70 14.11 -11.63
CA LYS A 264 -13.41 13.79 -13.03
C LYS A 264 -11.94 13.52 -13.29
N ILE A 265 -11.06 14.06 -12.46
CA ILE A 265 -9.62 13.85 -12.57
C ILE A 265 -9.27 12.65 -11.70
N TRP A 266 -8.88 11.56 -12.35
CA TRP A 266 -8.40 10.34 -11.70
C TRP A 266 -7.11 9.89 -12.35
N LEU A 267 -6.24 9.31 -11.53
CA LEU A 267 -4.95 8.74 -11.94
C LEU A 267 -4.82 7.37 -11.31
N GLY A 268 -4.13 6.46 -11.98
CA GLY A 268 -3.85 5.14 -11.46
C GLY A 268 -2.42 4.73 -11.74
N ASP A 269 -1.89 3.88 -10.89
CA ASP A 269 -0.62 3.19 -11.11
C ASP A 269 -0.76 1.73 -10.67
N GLN A 270 -0.02 0.85 -11.33
CA GLN A 270 -0.10 -0.59 -11.13
C GLN A 270 1.29 -1.16 -10.86
N CYS A 271 1.36 -2.08 -9.89
CA CYS A 271 2.55 -2.90 -9.69
C CYS A 271 2.19 -4.39 -9.64
N SER A 272 3.01 -5.21 -10.30
CA SER A 272 2.81 -6.66 -10.32
C SER A 272 4.11 -7.39 -9.98
N ILE A 273 4.02 -8.39 -9.10
CA ILE A 273 5.16 -9.20 -8.64
C ILE A 273 4.77 -10.65 -8.59
N ILE A 274 5.71 -11.49 -9.03
CA ILE A 274 5.61 -12.92 -8.84
C ILE A 274 6.22 -13.27 -7.48
N ASN A 275 5.42 -13.90 -6.63
CA ASN A 275 5.80 -14.34 -5.29
C ASN A 275 5.78 -15.88 -5.19
N ASN A 276 6.62 -16.39 -4.30
CA ASN A 276 6.73 -17.81 -3.97
C ASN A 276 6.03 -18.16 -2.65
N VAL A 277 5.51 -17.14 -1.94
CA VAL A 277 4.62 -17.29 -0.80
C VAL A 277 3.19 -17.43 -1.32
N GLN A 278 2.42 -18.34 -0.73
CA GLN A 278 1.03 -18.56 -1.11
C GLN A 278 0.16 -17.38 -0.66
N LEU A 279 -0.97 -17.19 -1.34
CA LEU A 279 -1.94 -16.12 -1.06
C LEU A 279 -3.22 -16.76 -0.53
N VAL A 280 -3.70 -16.25 0.59
CA VAL A 280 -4.95 -16.64 1.23
C VAL A 280 -5.90 -15.46 1.13
N LYS A 281 -7.15 -15.74 0.76
CA LYS A 281 -8.18 -14.73 0.62
C LYS A 281 -8.82 -14.47 1.98
N MET A 282 -8.83 -13.22 2.39
CA MET A 282 -9.58 -12.76 3.56
C MET A 282 -11.02 -12.48 3.13
N ALA A 283 -11.98 -12.77 4.01
CA ALA A 283 -13.34 -12.28 3.81
C ALA A 283 -13.33 -10.75 3.96
N GLY A 284 -13.76 -10.03 2.92
CA GLY A 284 -14.03 -8.60 3.03
C GLY A 284 -15.16 -8.38 4.03
N GLY A 285 -14.93 -7.53 5.04
CA GLY A 285 -15.98 -7.16 6.00
C GLY A 285 -17.06 -6.28 5.37
N GLU A 286 -18.24 -6.22 5.97
CA GLU A 286 -19.28 -5.25 5.58
C GLU A 286 -18.73 -3.82 5.74
N TYR A 287 -18.94 -2.97 4.73
CA TYR A 287 -18.52 -1.58 4.81
C TYR A 287 -19.49 -0.60 4.17
N LEU A 288 -19.42 0.62 4.70
CA LEU A 288 -20.13 1.80 4.26
C LEU A 288 -19.21 2.65 3.38
N GLU A 289 -19.54 2.73 2.09
CA GLU A 289 -18.87 3.62 1.13
C GLU A 289 -19.62 4.95 1.05
N LEU A 290 -18.90 6.07 1.15
CA LEU A 290 -19.45 7.40 0.89
C LEU A 290 -19.48 7.66 -0.63
N LEU A 291 -20.67 7.79 -1.22
CA LEU A 291 -20.81 8.09 -2.65
C LEU A 291 -20.82 9.59 -2.93
N GLU A 292 -21.56 10.35 -2.13
CA GLU A 292 -21.75 11.78 -2.37
C GLU A 292 -22.19 12.48 -1.07
N VAL A 293 -21.67 13.69 -0.85
CA VAL A 293 -22.11 14.56 0.24
C VAL A 293 -23.10 15.57 -0.32
N LEU A 294 -24.37 15.44 0.05
CA LEU A 294 -25.45 16.29 -0.46
C LEU A 294 -25.57 17.59 0.33
N SER A 295 -25.27 17.55 1.64
CA SER A 295 -25.24 18.72 2.52
C SER A 295 -24.37 18.47 3.75
N ALA A 296 -24.19 19.48 4.60
CA ALA A 296 -23.45 19.35 5.87
C ALA A 296 -24.02 18.27 6.82
N SER A 297 -25.28 17.86 6.63
CA SER A 297 -25.97 16.86 7.47
C SER A 297 -26.55 15.68 6.68
N SER A 298 -26.28 15.57 5.38
CA SER A 298 -26.79 14.47 4.56
C SER A 298 -25.77 14.00 3.54
N ALA A 299 -25.61 12.68 3.47
CA ALA A 299 -24.73 12.02 2.52
C ALA A 299 -25.43 10.79 1.93
N ARG A 300 -25.14 10.53 0.66
CA ARG A 300 -25.49 9.30 -0.01
C ARG A 300 -24.38 8.29 0.25
N VAL A 301 -24.73 7.19 0.91
CA VAL A 301 -23.82 6.09 1.21
C VAL A 301 -24.29 4.82 0.51
N LYS A 302 -23.36 3.94 0.20
CA LYS A 302 -23.62 2.59 -0.31
C LYS A 302 -23.14 1.59 0.72
N TYR A 303 -24.04 0.69 1.13
CA TYR A 303 -23.65 -0.51 1.85
C TYR A 303 -23.17 -1.55 0.84
N ASN A 304 -22.03 -2.17 1.11
CA ASN A 304 -21.64 -3.40 0.44
C ASN A 304 -22.14 -4.59 1.29
N THR A 305 -23.01 -5.41 0.72
CA THR A 305 -23.46 -6.70 1.26
C THR A 305 -22.92 -7.81 0.40
#